data_AF-A0A0S8DC53-F1
#
_entry.id   AF-A0A0S8DC53-F1
#
_cell.length_a   1.000
_cell.length_b   1.000
_cell.length_c   1.000
_cell.angle_alpha   90.00
_cell.angle_beta   90.00
_cell.angle_gamma   90.00
#
_symmetry.space_group_name_H-M   'P 1'
#
loop_
_entity.id
_entity.type
_entity.pdbx_description
1 polymer ?
#
loop_
_entity_poly.entity_id
_entity_poly.type
_entity_poly.pdbx_seq_one_letter_code
_entity_poly.pdbx_strand_id
1 'polypeptide(L)'
;MGNMKWRPLHSGTFRRTFYFILLASSFLLFISFTACGRRGDPVAVVPYENNTVEAERAAPESSSEGVSSVPEEKTPSVPDAPGGLKAVYTGTAVVLTWDEVSGKGTMVYTVYRSEERDFTALGTTQTPAFSDRTVTKGKTYYYRVSAMIDTEGEMSEGLKISTGMGEQ
;
A
#
# COMPACT_ATOMS: atom_id res chain seq x y z
N MET A 1 -48.46 -12.59 -34.99
CA MET A 1 -48.48 -12.35 -33.52
C MET A 1 -47.41 -13.23 -32.90
N GLY A 2 -46.43 -12.80 -32.09
CA GLY A 2 -46.12 -11.49 -31.52
C GLY A 2 -44.63 -11.40 -31.17
N ASN A 3 -44.13 -10.17 -31.09
CA ASN A 3 -42.72 -9.82 -30.86
C ASN A 3 -42.37 -9.92 -29.37
N MET A 4 -41.34 -10.71 -29.02
CA MET A 4 -40.79 -10.73 -27.66
C MET A 4 -39.83 -9.55 -27.46
N LYS A 5 -40.28 -8.61 -26.63
CA LYS A 5 -39.58 -7.37 -26.30
C LYS A 5 -38.76 -7.60 -25.03
N TRP A 6 -37.43 -7.65 -25.15
CA TRP A 6 -36.52 -7.70 -24.01
C TRP A 6 -36.53 -6.35 -23.25
N ARG A 7 -36.58 -6.39 -21.92
CA ARG A 7 -36.28 -5.25 -21.05
C ARG A 7 -35.14 -5.62 -20.11
N PRO A 8 -34.03 -4.86 -20.05
CA PRO A 8 -33.10 -4.91 -18.94
C PRO A 8 -33.58 -3.96 -17.84
N LEU A 9 -33.68 -4.45 -16.59
CA LEU A 9 -33.99 -3.59 -15.44
C LEU A 9 -32.77 -3.47 -14.50
N HIS A 10 -32.17 -2.28 -14.55
CA HIS A 10 -31.56 -1.52 -13.46
C HIS A 10 -30.34 -2.08 -12.69
N SER A 11 -29.17 -1.64 -13.13
CA SER A 11 -28.15 -0.88 -12.37
C SER A 11 -28.07 -1.08 -10.84
N GLY A 12 -27.02 -1.78 -10.42
CA GLY A 12 -26.60 -1.98 -9.03
C GLY A 12 -26.22 -0.69 -8.31
N THR A 13 -27.20 -0.08 -7.64
CA THR A 13 -27.04 1.00 -6.66
C THR A 13 -27.02 0.52 -5.21
N PHE A 14 -26.96 -0.80 -4.97
CA PHE A 14 -27.09 -1.39 -3.63
C PHE A 14 -25.82 -1.30 -2.76
N ARG A 15 -24.62 -1.17 -3.35
CA ARG A 15 -23.35 -1.24 -2.58
C ARG A 15 -22.92 0.06 -1.89
N ARG A 16 -23.50 1.22 -2.26
CA ARG A 16 -23.12 2.53 -1.71
C ARG A 16 -23.82 2.87 -0.40
N THR A 17 -25.06 2.41 -0.22
CA THR A 17 -25.84 2.66 1.00
C THR A 17 -25.34 1.86 2.21
N PHE A 18 -24.78 0.66 1.97
CA PHE A 18 -24.24 -0.20 3.03
C PHE A 18 -22.95 0.35 3.66
N TYR A 19 -22.11 1.05 2.88
CA TYR A 19 -20.88 1.69 3.39
C TYR A 19 -21.16 2.91 4.27
N PHE A 20 -22.21 3.70 3.95
CA PHE A 20 -22.61 4.86 4.76
C PHE A 20 -23.14 4.47 6.15
N ILE A 21 -23.83 3.33 6.25
CA ILE A 21 -24.38 2.84 7.53
C ILE A 21 -23.28 2.25 8.42
N LEU A 22 -22.29 1.56 7.84
CA LEU A 22 -21.14 1.01 8.59
C LEU A 22 -20.19 2.10 9.13
N LEU A 23 -19.99 3.20 8.39
CA LEU A 23 -19.15 4.32 8.85
C LEU A 23 -19.82 5.13 9.98
N ALA A 24 -21.15 5.27 9.97
CA ALA A 24 -21.88 5.92 11.07
C ALA A 24 -21.83 5.10 12.37
N SER A 25 -21.82 3.76 12.27
CA SER A 25 -21.67 2.86 13.43
C SER A 25 -20.29 2.95 14.09
N SER A 26 -19.26 3.30 13.32
CA SER A 26 -17.90 3.49 13.84
C SER A 26 -17.74 4.83 14.58
N PHE A 27 -18.50 5.86 14.18
CA PHE A 27 -18.43 7.19 14.80
C PHE A 27 -19.16 7.28 16.15
N LEU A 28 -20.10 6.38 16.43
CA LEU A 28 -20.82 6.33 17.72
C LEU A 28 -20.06 5.62 18.85
N LEU A 29 -18.89 5.03 18.58
CA LEU A 29 -18.01 4.44 19.60
C LEU A 29 -16.90 5.40 20.09
N PHE A 30 -16.83 6.63 19.56
CA PHE A 30 -15.77 7.61 19.91
C PHE A 30 -16.20 8.73 20.86
N ILE A 31 -17.46 8.76 21.32
CA ILE A 31 -17.97 9.82 22.23
C ILE A 31 -18.18 9.26 23.65
N SER A 32 -17.13 8.71 24.24
CA SER A 32 -17.06 8.44 25.68
C SER A 32 -15.89 9.19 26.30
N PHE A 33 -15.78 10.48 25.99
CA PHE A 33 -15.19 11.45 26.90
C PHE A 33 -16.31 11.94 27.81
N THR A 34 -16.22 11.64 29.12
CA THR A 34 -16.22 12.65 30.20
C THR A 34 -16.50 12.03 31.58
N ALA A 35 -15.56 12.36 32.47
CA ALA A 35 -15.69 12.54 33.92
C ALA A 35 -15.76 11.33 34.87
N CYS A 36 -14.74 11.22 35.71
CA CYS A 36 -14.87 11.81 37.06
C CYS A 36 -13.49 12.22 37.61
N GLY A 37 -13.44 13.42 38.20
CA GLY A 37 -12.23 14.06 38.71
C GLY A 37 -11.66 13.40 39.96
N ARG A 38 -10.33 13.35 40.04
CA ARG A 38 -9.62 13.12 41.31
C ARG A 38 -9.49 14.43 42.06
N ARG A 39 -10.19 14.47 43.18
CA ARG A 39 -10.23 15.54 44.17
C ARG A 39 -9.06 15.30 45.14
N GLY A 40 -8.09 16.21 45.13
CA GLY A 40 -7.15 16.57 46.20
C GLY A 40 -6.49 15.46 47.03
N ASP A 41 -5.20 15.25 46.80
CA ASP A 41 -4.28 14.79 47.87
C ASP A 41 -3.51 16.03 48.39
N PRO A 42 -3.61 16.39 49.68
CA PRO A 42 -2.82 17.47 50.25
C PRO A 42 -1.33 17.09 50.31
N VAL A 43 -0.47 18.00 49.85
CA VAL A 43 0.99 17.90 49.97
C VAL A 43 1.37 17.95 51.45
N ALA A 44 2.05 16.91 51.94
CA ALA A 44 2.66 16.95 53.27
C ALA A 44 3.75 18.02 53.29
N VAL A 45 3.59 19.02 54.16
CA VAL A 45 4.64 20.01 54.45
C VAL A 45 5.76 19.28 55.19
N VAL A 46 6.87 19.03 54.51
CA VAL A 46 8.10 18.63 55.17
C VAL A 46 8.63 19.81 55.99
N PRO A 47 8.92 19.65 57.29
CA PRO A 47 9.56 20.70 58.07
C PRO A 47 10.96 20.93 57.49
N TYR A 48 11.23 22.17 57.08
CA TYR A 48 12.57 22.59 56.69
C TYR A 48 13.42 22.64 57.96
N GLU A 49 14.41 21.75 58.07
CA GLU A 49 15.48 21.97 59.03
C GLU A 49 16.34 23.12 58.52
N ASN A 50 16.31 24.19 59.30
CA ASN A 50 17.06 25.41 59.16
C ASN A 50 18.57 25.12 59.27
N ASN A 51 19.25 25.03 58.12
CA ASN A 51 20.71 25.19 58.06
C ASN A 51 21.04 26.50 57.34
N THR A 52 21.13 27.53 58.17
CA THR A 52 22.00 28.71 58.10
C THR A 52 22.69 28.98 56.76
N VAL A 53 22.19 30.04 56.12
CA VAL A 53 22.82 30.93 55.14
C VAL A 53 24.35 30.95 55.11
N GLU A 54 24.93 30.62 53.95
CA GLU A 54 25.93 31.47 53.28
C GLU A 54 26.19 31.01 51.83
N ALA A 55 26.56 31.99 51.00
CA ALA A 55 27.04 31.91 49.61
C ALA A 55 26.02 31.89 48.46
N GLU A 56 25.58 33.10 48.15
CA GLU A 56 25.05 33.62 46.88
C GLU A 56 25.98 33.33 45.68
N ARG A 57 25.47 32.63 44.64
CA ARG A 57 25.61 33.04 43.22
C ARG A 57 24.83 32.15 42.24
N ALA A 58 24.22 32.84 41.28
CA ALA A 58 23.86 32.40 39.92
C ALA A 58 22.51 31.66 39.69
N ALA A 59 21.52 32.50 39.38
CA ALA A 59 20.63 32.47 38.20
C ALA A 59 19.89 31.18 37.75
N PRO A 60 18.56 31.28 37.50
CA PRO A 60 17.70 30.17 37.10
C PRO A 60 17.48 30.11 35.59
N GLU A 61 17.76 29.00 34.90
CA GLU A 61 17.14 28.69 33.61
C GLU A 61 17.03 27.17 33.41
N SER A 62 15.91 26.58 33.85
CA SER A 62 15.43 25.31 33.28
C SER A 62 14.82 25.65 31.93
N SER A 63 15.67 25.82 30.92
CA SER A 63 15.27 26.13 29.56
C SER A 63 14.59 24.93 28.91
N SER A 64 13.51 25.29 28.24
CA SER A 64 12.55 24.53 27.46
C SER A 64 13.17 23.65 26.38
N GLU A 65 12.45 22.55 26.11
CA GLU A 65 12.13 22.03 24.77
C GLU A 65 13.21 22.15 23.69
N GLY A 66 13.88 21.03 23.46
CA GLY A 66 14.60 20.76 22.23
C GLY A 66 14.23 19.38 21.70
N VAL A 67 12.97 19.18 21.31
CA VAL A 67 12.64 18.05 20.42
C VAL A 67 13.25 18.42 19.07
N SER A 68 14.50 18.03 18.88
CA SER A 68 15.17 18.07 17.59
C SER A 68 14.48 17.07 16.69
N SER A 69 13.43 17.52 16.01
CA SER A 69 12.85 16.81 14.89
C SER A 69 13.88 16.82 13.76
N VAL A 70 14.79 15.84 13.78
CA VAL A 70 15.59 15.51 12.61
C VAL A 70 14.59 15.19 11.49
N PRO A 71 14.60 15.91 10.36
CA PRO A 71 13.80 15.48 9.21
C PRO A 71 14.32 14.10 8.83
N GLU A 72 13.44 13.10 8.93
CA GLU A 72 13.73 11.73 8.51
C GLU A 72 13.97 11.80 7.00
N GLU A 73 15.25 11.84 6.61
CA GLU A 73 15.68 11.85 5.23
C GLU A 73 15.18 10.55 4.59
N LYS A 74 14.09 10.66 3.81
CA LYS A 74 13.47 9.54 3.10
C LYS A 74 14.49 9.02 2.09
N THR A 75 15.33 8.09 2.53
CA THR A 75 16.27 7.39 1.65
C THR A 75 15.43 6.62 0.64
N PRO A 76 15.59 6.85 -0.68
CA PRO A 76 14.80 6.16 -1.68
C PRO A 76 15.12 4.66 -1.61
N SER A 77 14.17 3.86 -1.16
CA SER A 77 14.29 2.40 -1.16
C SER A 77 13.96 1.87 -2.54
N VAL A 78 14.96 1.31 -3.23
CA VAL A 78 14.76 0.57 -4.47
C VAL A 78 14.10 -0.78 -4.13
N PRO A 79 12.95 -1.14 -4.75
CA PRO A 79 12.30 -2.41 -4.51
C PRO A 79 13.10 -3.62 -5.01
N ASP A 80 12.90 -4.77 -4.37
CA ASP A 80 13.40 -6.05 -4.87
C ASP A 80 12.69 -6.47 -6.17
N ALA A 81 13.35 -7.30 -6.98
CA ALA A 81 12.74 -7.87 -8.17
C ALA A 81 11.56 -8.80 -7.80
N PRO A 82 10.42 -8.71 -8.51
CA PRO A 82 9.31 -9.64 -8.31
C PRO A 82 9.71 -11.12 -8.53
N GLY A 83 9.42 -11.95 -7.54
CA GLY A 83 9.61 -13.41 -7.61
C GLY A 83 8.39 -14.13 -8.16
N GLY A 84 8.55 -15.44 -8.43
CA GLY A 84 7.40 -16.33 -8.67
C GLY A 84 6.56 -16.02 -9.91
N LEU A 85 7.12 -15.31 -10.91
CA LEU A 85 6.40 -14.94 -12.13
C LEU A 85 5.89 -16.19 -12.87
N LYS A 86 4.57 -16.24 -13.07
CA LYS A 86 3.83 -17.29 -13.78
C LYS A 86 2.93 -16.67 -14.83
N ALA A 87 2.62 -17.44 -15.87
CA ALA A 87 1.70 -17.02 -16.90
C ALA A 87 0.82 -18.19 -17.37
N VAL A 88 -0.43 -17.88 -17.68
CA VAL A 88 -1.40 -18.81 -18.24
C VAL A 88 -2.06 -18.18 -19.46
N TYR A 89 -2.01 -18.87 -20.59
CA TYR A 89 -2.76 -18.48 -21.79
C TYR A 89 -4.20 -18.99 -21.70
N THR A 90 -5.17 -18.09 -21.82
CA THR A 90 -6.61 -18.40 -21.68
C THR A 90 -7.32 -18.61 -23.02
N GLY A 91 -6.59 -18.56 -24.15
CA GLY A 91 -7.14 -18.55 -25.50
C GLY A 91 -7.35 -17.15 -26.07
N THR A 92 -7.55 -16.14 -25.21
CA THR A 92 -7.73 -14.73 -25.63
C THR A 92 -6.79 -13.76 -24.92
N ALA A 93 -6.14 -14.19 -23.86
CA ALA A 93 -5.21 -13.37 -23.08
C ALA A 93 -4.12 -14.22 -22.47
N VAL A 94 -3.01 -13.59 -22.10
CA VAL A 94 -2.05 -14.15 -21.14
C VAL A 94 -2.29 -13.49 -19.79
N VAL A 95 -2.62 -14.29 -18.78
CA VAL A 95 -2.77 -13.84 -17.39
C VAL A 95 -1.46 -14.11 -16.68
N LEU A 96 -0.85 -13.06 -16.13
CA LEU A 96 0.38 -13.09 -15.36
C LEU A 96 0.08 -12.89 -13.88
N THR A 97 0.82 -13.61 -13.04
CA THR A 97 0.80 -13.48 -11.57
C THR A 97 2.21 -13.63 -11.05
N TRP A 98 2.54 -12.95 -9.97
CA TRP A 98 3.85 -13.02 -9.31
C TRP A 98 3.68 -12.85 -7.79
N ASP A 99 4.78 -12.98 -7.05
CA ASP A 99 4.79 -12.78 -5.60
C ASP A 99 4.80 -11.27 -5.28
N GLU A 100 4.06 -10.87 -4.25
CA GLU A 100 4.01 -9.47 -3.83
C GLU A 100 5.37 -9.02 -3.25
N VAL A 101 5.88 -7.89 -3.73
CA VAL A 101 7.10 -7.26 -3.22
C VAL A 101 6.75 -6.36 -2.06
N SER A 102 7.43 -6.54 -0.93
CA SER A 102 7.28 -5.70 0.26
C SER A 102 8.13 -4.44 0.14
N GLY A 103 7.60 -3.30 0.59
CA GLY A 103 8.37 -2.05 0.61
C GLY A 103 7.63 -0.91 1.32
N LYS A 104 8.37 0.15 1.68
CA LYS A 104 7.81 1.32 2.34
C LYS A 104 7.31 2.31 1.27
N GLY A 105 6.03 2.22 0.93
CA GLY A 105 5.38 3.16 0.01
C GLY A 105 4.32 2.47 -0.86
N THR A 106 3.81 3.20 -1.85
CA THR A 106 2.89 2.64 -2.83
C THR A 106 3.67 1.83 -3.85
N MET A 107 3.48 0.51 -3.84
CA MET A 107 4.10 -0.38 -4.81
C MET A 107 3.35 -0.36 -6.15
N VAL A 108 4.09 -0.15 -7.23
CA VAL A 108 3.60 -0.23 -8.61
C VAL A 108 4.47 -1.20 -9.38
N TYR A 109 3.86 -2.10 -10.15
CA TYR A 109 4.56 -3.03 -11.01
C TYR A 109 4.46 -2.60 -12.46
N THR A 110 5.57 -2.68 -13.19
CA THR A 110 5.57 -2.48 -14.65
C THR A 110 5.76 -3.83 -15.32
N VAL A 111 4.85 -4.16 -16.25
CA VAL A 111 4.90 -5.42 -16.99
C VAL A 111 5.51 -5.17 -18.36
N TYR A 112 6.53 -5.96 -18.69
CA TYR A 112 7.25 -5.90 -19.94
C TYR A 112 7.00 -7.14 -20.77
N ARG A 113 6.93 -6.97 -22.09
CA ARG A 113 6.82 -8.07 -23.06
C ARG A 113 7.80 -7.92 -24.19
N SER A 114 8.33 -9.05 -24.65
CA SER A 114 9.02 -9.17 -25.94
C SER A 114 8.45 -10.33 -26.74
N GLU A 115 8.51 -10.23 -28.08
CA GLU A 115 8.33 -11.37 -28.99
C GLU A 115 9.69 -11.97 -29.40
N GLU A 116 10.79 -11.22 -29.23
CA GLU A 116 12.13 -11.60 -29.66
C GLU A 116 13.16 -11.19 -28.59
N ARG A 117 13.83 -10.05 -28.76
CA ARG A 117 14.91 -9.58 -27.86
C ARG A 117 14.54 -8.36 -27.04
N ASP A 118 13.92 -7.36 -27.65
CA ASP A 118 13.67 -6.07 -26.99
C ASP A 118 12.35 -6.10 -26.22
N PHE A 119 12.42 -5.73 -24.94
CA PHE A 119 11.25 -5.64 -24.08
C PHE A 119 10.57 -4.28 -24.21
N THR A 120 9.25 -4.28 -24.32
CA THR A 120 8.41 -3.08 -24.31
C THR A 120 7.48 -3.13 -23.11
N ALA A 121 7.30 -1.98 -22.44
CA ALA A 121 6.34 -1.86 -21.35
C ALA A 121 4.89 -1.97 -21.89
N LEU A 122 4.11 -2.88 -21.32
CA LEU A 122 2.69 -3.06 -21.64
C LEU A 122 1.79 -2.17 -20.79
N GLY A 123 2.20 -1.92 -19.55
CA GLY A 123 1.43 -1.14 -18.60
C GLY A 123 1.85 -1.40 -17.16
N THR A 124 1.14 -0.74 -16.25
CA THR A 124 1.40 -0.81 -14.82
C THR A 124 0.19 -1.30 -14.02
N THR A 125 0.45 -1.82 -12.83
CA THR A 125 -0.59 -2.31 -11.90
C THR A 125 -0.10 -2.22 -10.46
N GLN A 126 -1.01 -2.07 -9.48
CA GLN A 126 -0.67 -2.11 -8.05
C GLN A 126 -0.90 -3.49 -7.43
N THR A 127 -1.59 -4.39 -8.13
CA THR A 127 -1.79 -5.77 -7.70
C THR A 127 -0.76 -6.67 -8.36
N PRO A 128 -0.34 -7.78 -7.73
CA PRO A 128 0.66 -8.70 -8.29
C PRO A 128 0.09 -9.62 -9.39
N ALA A 129 -0.67 -9.02 -10.32
CA ALA A 129 -1.32 -9.69 -11.44
C ALA A 129 -1.58 -8.71 -12.60
N PHE A 130 -1.49 -9.21 -13.82
CA PHE A 130 -1.74 -8.46 -15.06
C PHE A 130 -2.36 -9.35 -16.14
N SER A 131 -3.20 -8.78 -17.01
CA SER A 131 -3.83 -9.50 -18.12
C SER A 131 -3.46 -8.85 -19.44
N ASP A 132 -2.58 -9.49 -20.21
CA ASP A 132 -2.26 -9.08 -21.58
C ASP A 132 -3.27 -9.66 -22.56
N ARG A 133 -4.20 -8.81 -23.02
CA ARG A 133 -5.26 -9.15 -23.98
C ARG A 133 -4.87 -8.82 -25.43
N THR A 134 -3.65 -8.35 -25.65
CA THR A 134 -3.16 -7.96 -26.98
C THR A 134 -2.37 -9.08 -27.66
N VAL A 135 -2.31 -10.24 -27.03
CA VAL A 135 -1.63 -11.44 -27.54
C VAL A 135 -2.37 -12.04 -28.74
N THR A 136 -1.60 -12.53 -29.70
CA THR A 136 -2.11 -13.29 -30.85
C THR A 136 -1.80 -14.76 -30.67
N LYS A 137 -2.79 -15.63 -30.91
CA LYS A 137 -2.64 -17.08 -30.85
C LYS A 137 -1.49 -17.56 -31.74
N GLY A 138 -0.75 -18.57 -31.28
CA GLY A 138 0.34 -19.21 -32.02
C GLY A 138 1.68 -18.48 -31.93
N LYS A 139 1.77 -17.40 -31.15
CA LYS A 139 3.03 -16.67 -30.91
C LYS A 139 3.70 -17.07 -29.60
N THR A 140 5.02 -16.90 -29.56
CA THR A 140 5.81 -16.99 -28.32
C THR A 140 6.04 -15.59 -27.78
N TYR A 141 5.86 -15.44 -26.47
CA TYR A 141 6.10 -14.19 -25.77
C TYR A 141 7.04 -14.43 -24.59
N TYR A 142 7.83 -13.41 -24.29
CA TYR A 142 8.71 -13.33 -23.13
C TYR A 142 8.21 -12.20 -22.23
N TYR A 143 8.08 -12.47 -20.94
CA TYR A 143 7.61 -11.50 -19.95
C TYR A 143 8.62 -11.29 -18.84
N ARG A 144 8.66 -10.06 -18.35
CA ARG A 144 9.37 -9.64 -17.14
C ARG A 144 8.51 -8.63 -16.41
N VAL A 145 8.70 -8.54 -15.09
CA VAL A 145 8.01 -7.56 -14.25
C VAL A 145 9.03 -6.88 -13.37
N SER A 146 8.97 -5.56 -13.23
CA SER A 146 9.72 -4.80 -12.22
C SER A 146 8.76 -4.24 -11.19
N ALA A 147 9.29 -3.92 -10.01
CA ALA A 147 8.55 -3.22 -8.96
C ALA A 147 9.12 -1.80 -8.78
N MET A 148 8.27 -0.85 -8.44
CA MET A 148 8.61 0.57 -8.33
C MET A 148 7.87 1.19 -7.15
N ILE A 149 8.59 2.00 -6.36
CA ILE A 149 8.00 2.92 -5.37
C ILE A 149 8.30 4.36 -5.80
N ASP A 150 9.52 4.82 -5.55
CA ASP A 150 10.04 6.09 -6.07
C ASP A 150 11.04 5.87 -7.21
N THR A 151 11.66 4.70 -7.25
CA THR A 151 12.63 4.25 -8.24
C THR A 151 12.27 2.83 -8.66
N GLU A 152 12.48 2.52 -9.94
CA GLU A 152 12.26 1.19 -10.48
C GLU A 152 13.39 0.24 -10.03
N GLY A 153 12.99 -0.92 -9.50
CA GLY A 153 13.89 -2.00 -9.13
C GLY A 153 14.28 -2.90 -10.30
N GLU A 154 15.04 -3.94 -9.99
CA GLU A 154 15.42 -4.92 -11.00
C GLU A 154 14.20 -5.68 -11.56
N MET A 155 14.33 -6.17 -12.79
CA MET A 155 13.32 -7.02 -13.41
C MET A 155 13.37 -8.43 -12.84
N SER A 156 12.21 -9.08 -12.76
CA SER A 156 12.07 -10.50 -12.47
C SER A 156 12.87 -11.36 -13.46
N GLU A 157 13.03 -12.63 -13.08
CA GLU A 157 13.39 -13.67 -14.04
C GLU A 157 12.47 -13.68 -15.26
N GLY A 158 13.04 -13.99 -16.42
CA GLY A 158 12.31 -14.02 -17.68
C GLY A 158 11.39 -15.23 -17.78
N LEU A 159 10.13 -15.00 -18.14
CA LEU A 159 9.16 -16.05 -18.38
C LEU A 159 8.82 -16.19 -19.87
N LYS A 160 9.00 -17.38 -20.43
CA LYS A 160 8.59 -17.71 -21.80
C LYS A 160 7.24 -18.41 -21.81
N ILE A 161 6.32 -18.01 -22.68
CA ILE A 161 5.05 -18.70 -22.92
C ILE A 161 4.72 -18.76 -24.41
N SER A 162 4.20 -19.90 -24.86
CA SER A 162 3.65 -20.06 -26.21
C SER A 162 2.13 -20.03 -26.14
N THR A 163 1.51 -19.21 -26.99
CA THR A 163 0.05 -19.10 -27.15
C THR A 163 -0.49 -20.02 -28.25
N GLY A 164 0.30 -21.00 -28.69
CA GLY A 164 -0.12 -22.07 -29.58
C GLY A 164 -0.82 -23.20 -28.83
N MET A 165 -1.44 -24.13 -29.57
CA MET A 165 -1.85 -25.39 -28.97
C MET A 165 -0.59 -26.12 -28.55
N GLY A 166 -0.29 -26.11 -27.26
CA GLY A 166 0.56 -27.14 -26.68
C GLY A 166 -0.19 -28.44 -26.82
N GLU A 167 0.31 -29.35 -27.65
CA GLU A 167 0.05 -30.77 -27.43
C GLU A 167 0.61 -31.07 -26.03
N GLN A 168 -0.28 -31.25 -25.06
CA GLN A 168 0.01 -31.97 -23.82
C GLN A 168 -0.56 -33.37 -23.96
#